data_AF-A0A9D3ZQ31-F1
#
_entry.id   AF-A0A9D3ZQ31-F1
#
_cell.length_a   1.000
_cell.length_b   1.000
_cell.length_c   1.000
_cell.angle_alpha   90.00
_cell.angle_beta   90.00
_cell.angle_gamma   90.00
#
_symmetry.space_group_name_H-M   'P 1'
#
loop_
_entity.id
_entity.type
_entity.pdbx_description
1 polymer ?
#
loop_
_entity_poly.entity_id
_entity_poly.type
_entity_poly.pdbx_seq_one_letter_code
_entity_poly.pdbx_strand_id
1 'polypeptide(L)'
;MEFTLGNFINPKRWMHFERLDKVNFGETLCYVEYNNCGPGANLKTGVNWKGYHKINRMAVVKFTVQSLLLRKENQLPLTSIPFSTAIRYRRTYYLINEIGKISYKRSLNK
;
A
#
# COMPACT_ATOMS: atom_id res chain seq x y z
N MET A 1 -2.72 -1.65 -0.65
CA MET A 1 -1.78 -0.59 -1.10
C MET A 1 -2.54 0.47 -1.85
N GLU A 2 -2.00 1.69 -1.93
CA GLU A 2 -2.56 2.83 -2.69
C GLU A 2 -4.01 3.22 -2.33
N PHE A 3 -4.40 3.00 -1.07
CA PHE A 3 -5.76 3.23 -0.58
C PHE A 3 -5.84 4.42 0.39
N THR A 4 -7.04 4.99 0.55
CA THR A 4 -7.30 6.04 1.55
C THR A 4 -7.91 5.42 2.81
N LEU A 5 -7.18 5.44 3.92
CA LEU A 5 -7.58 4.90 5.21
C LEU A 5 -8.17 5.99 6.11
N GLY A 6 -9.39 5.76 6.59
CA GLY A 6 -10.06 6.59 7.60
C GLY A 6 -9.40 6.49 8.99
N ASN A 7 -9.85 7.32 9.93
CA ASN A 7 -9.31 7.40 11.29
C ASN A 7 -9.77 6.27 12.21
N PHE A 8 -10.65 5.39 11.73
CA PHE A 8 -11.13 4.23 12.48
C PHE A 8 -10.08 3.12 12.64
N ILE A 9 -9.03 3.12 11.80
CA ILE A 9 -7.98 2.11 11.88
C ILE A 9 -7.16 2.32 13.15
N ASN A 10 -7.08 1.28 13.99
CA ASN A 10 -6.26 1.29 15.21
C ASN A 10 -4.80 1.66 14.87
N PRO A 11 -4.14 2.56 15.64
CA PRO A 11 -2.74 2.92 15.41
C PRO A 11 -1.76 1.75 15.31
N LYS A 12 -2.01 0.65 16.06
CA LYS A 12 -1.23 -0.61 16.00
C LYS A 12 -1.42 -1.38 14.69
N ARG A 13 -2.52 -1.13 13.97
CA ARG A 13 -2.91 -1.66 12.64
C ARG A 13 -3.25 -3.14 12.58
N TRP A 14 -2.30 -3.97 12.99
CA TRP A 14 -2.37 -5.42 12.90
C TRP A 14 -2.56 -5.99 14.29
N MET A 15 -3.31 -7.09 14.39
CA MET A 15 -3.62 -7.76 15.64
C MET A 15 -3.10 -9.19 15.58
N HIS A 16 -2.53 -9.67 16.68
CA HIS A 16 -2.09 -11.05 16.75
C HIS A 16 -3.29 -11.96 16.54
N PHE A 17 -3.11 -12.95 15.70
CA PHE A 17 -4.03 -14.06 15.62
C PHE A 17 -3.50 -15.17 16.51
N GLU A 18 -4.24 -15.50 17.56
CA GLU A 18 -3.85 -16.53 18.53
C GLU A 18 -4.54 -17.85 18.17
N ARG A 19 -3.74 -18.91 18.05
CA ARG A 19 -4.21 -20.28 17.88
C ARG A 19 -3.44 -21.23 18.80
N LEU A 20 -4.07 -22.37 19.07
CA LEU A 20 -3.50 -23.45 19.89
C LEU A 20 -2.26 -24.10 19.26
N ASP A 21 -2.06 -23.94 17.95
CA ASP A 21 -0.99 -24.58 17.17
C ASP A 21 0.40 -23.91 17.34
N LYS A 22 0.57 -22.98 18.29
CA LYS A 22 1.83 -22.27 18.63
C LYS A 22 2.51 -21.57 17.44
N VAL A 23 1.83 -21.37 16.31
CA VAL A 23 2.39 -20.68 15.15
C VAL A 23 2.47 -19.18 15.45
N ASN A 24 3.69 -18.62 15.45
CA ASN A 24 3.87 -17.17 15.58
C ASN A 24 3.63 -16.48 14.23
N PHE A 25 2.38 -16.12 13.95
CA PHE A 25 1.98 -15.40 12.74
C PHE A 25 2.62 -14.02 12.58
N GLY A 26 3.10 -13.42 13.68
CA GLY A 26 3.87 -12.18 13.61
C GLY A 26 5.21 -12.34 12.90
N GLU A 27 5.74 -13.56 12.82
CA GLU A 27 7.01 -13.83 12.14
C GLU A 27 6.86 -14.46 10.76
N THR A 28 5.79 -15.20 10.53
CA THR A 28 5.61 -16.01 9.32
C THR A 28 4.80 -15.31 8.24
N LEU A 29 3.88 -14.42 8.60
CA LEU A 29 3.03 -13.72 7.63
C LEU A 29 3.71 -12.47 7.09
N CYS A 30 3.52 -12.21 5.80
CA CYS A 30 4.02 -11.01 5.13
C CYS A 30 2.95 -9.92 5.15
N TYR A 31 3.05 -8.99 6.10
CA TYR A 31 2.17 -7.83 6.22
C TYR A 31 2.82 -6.60 5.58
N VAL A 32 2.14 -6.00 4.61
CA VAL A 32 2.73 -4.98 3.75
C VAL A 32 1.80 -3.79 3.55
N GLU A 33 2.31 -2.59 3.76
CA GLU A 33 1.63 -1.34 3.44
C GLU A 33 2.48 -0.50 2.48
N TYR A 34 1.84 0.02 1.42
CA TYR A 34 2.49 0.87 0.43
C TYR A 34 1.58 2.01 0.00
N ASN A 35 2.09 3.25 0.10
CA ASN A 35 1.49 4.48 -0.42
C ASN A 35 0.00 4.69 -0.05
N ASN A 36 -0.41 4.22 1.14
CA ASN A 36 -1.72 4.53 1.69
C ASN A 36 -1.76 6.02 2.13
N CYS A 37 -2.95 6.62 2.12
CA CYS A 37 -3.16 8.02 2.52
C CYS A 37 -4.37 8.16 3.46
N GLY A 38 -4.60 9.35 3.99
CA GLY A 38 -5.69 9.61 4.95
C GLY A 38 -5.24 9.46 6.41
N PRO A 39 -6.12 9.81 7.37
CA PRO A 39 -5.79 9.88 8.79
C PRO A 39 -5.34 8.54 9.39
N GLY A 40 -5.81 7.39 8.87
CA GLY A 40 -5.38 6.07 9.32
C GLY A 40 -4.08 5.57 8.70
N ALA A 41 -3.50 6.27 7.71
CA ALA A 41 -2.33 5.81 6.97
C ALA A 41 -0.98 6.16 7.62
N ASN A 42 -0.98 6.86 8.76
CA ASN A 42 0.26 7.31 9.41
C ASN A 42 1.05 6.13 10.00
N LEU A 43 2.17 5.76 9.36
CA LEU A 43 3.00 4.59 9.70
C LEU A 43 3.87 4.73 10.96
N LYS A 44 3.72 5.81 11.74
CA LYS A 44 4.55 6.05 12.94
C LYS A 44 4.30 5.07 14.09
N THR A 45 3.16 4.37 14.12
CA THR A 45 2.70 3.57 15.27
C THR A 45 2.48 2.07 14.96
N GLY A 46 3.08 1.53 13.91
CA GLY A 46 2.90 0.12 13.53
C GLY A 46 3.51 -0.88 14.51
N VAL A 47 3.12 -2.14 14.39
CA VAL A 47 3.73 -3.28 15.11
C VAL A 47 5.19 -3.50 14.71
N ASN A 48 6.00 -3.97 15.66
CA ASN A 48 7.41 -4.33 15.44
C ASN A 48 7.55 -5.84 15.21
N TRP A 49 6.80 -6.37 14.24
CA TRP A 49 6.80 -7.79 13.91
C TRP A 49 7.76 -8.09 12.77
N LYS A 50 8.46 -9.24 12.82
CA LYS A 50 9.40 -9.66 11.77
C LYS A 50 8.73 -9.78 10.40
N GLY A 51 7.47 -10.21 10.37
CA GLY A 51 6.65 -10.31 9.17
C GLY A 51 6.04 -8.99 8.68
N TYR A 52 6.17 -7.89 9.44
CA TYR A 52 5.68 -6.59 9.01
C TYR A 52 6.74 -5.82 8.22
N HIS A 53 6.42 -5.49 6.97
CA HIS A 53 7.33 -4.86 6.04
C HIS A 53 6.78 -3.53 5.53
N LYS A 54 7.50 -2.45 5.87
CA LYS A 54 7.39 -1.17 5.17
C LYS A 54 8.20 -1.28 3.89
N ILE A 55 7.52 -1.36 2.74
CA ILE A 55 8.19 -1.62 1.47
C ILE A 55 8.26 -0.36 0.60
N ASN A 56 9.26 -0.33 -0.26
CA ASN A 56 9.43 0.71 -1.26
C ASN A 56 8.76 0.34 -2.59
N ARG A 57 8.88 1.24 -3.56
CA ARG A 57 8.30 1.08 -4.89
C ARG A 57 8.79 -0.17 -5.63
N MET A 58 10.07 -0.51 -5.53
CA MET A 58 10.61 -1.65 -6.28
C MET A 58 10.09 -2.96 -5.71
N ALA A 59 10.00 -3.05 -4.38
CA ALA A 59 9.48 -4.22 -3.69
C ALA A 59 7.98 -4.43 -3.94
N VAL A 60 7.19 -3.35 -4.07
CA VAL A 60 5.73 -3.48 -4.22
C VAL A 60 5.30 -4.01 -5.59
N VAL A 61 6.14 -3.89 -6.62
CA VAL A 61 5.83 -4.39 -7.98
C VAL A 61 5.46 -5.88 -7.96
N LYS A 62 6.04 -6.67 -7.05
CA LYS A 62 5.74 -8.09 -6.87
C LYS A 62 4.28 -8.37 -6.50
N PHE A 63 3.56 -7.39 -5.94
CA PHE A 63 2.17 -7.50 -5.52
C PHE A 63 1.18 -6.87 -6.52
N THR A 64 1.62 -6.59 -7.75
CA THR A 64 0.77 -6.05 -8.82
C THR A 64 0.05 -7.17 -9.57
N VAL A 65 -1.08 -6.82 -10.22
CA VAL A 65 -1.83 -7.75 -11.09
C VAL A 65 -0.92 -8.35 -12.15
N GLN A 66 -0.05 -7.54 -12.76
CA GLN A 66 0.91 -8.01 -13.76
C GLN A 66 1.85 -9.10 -13.22
N SER A 67 2.31 -8.96 -11.98
CA SER A 67 3.26 -9.91 -11.39
C SER A 67 2.59 -11.17 -10.85
N LEU A 68 1.37 -11.05 -10.30
CA LEU A 68 0.67 -12.16 -9.63
C LEU A 68 -0.19 -12.99 -10.57
N LEU A 69 -0.89 -12.34 -11.51
CA LEU A 69 -1.97 -12.98 -12.28
C LEU A 69 -1.64 -13.13 -13.77
N LEU A 70 -0.92 -12.17 -14.36
CA LEU A 70 -0.66 -12.18 -15.81
C LEU A 70 0.58 -12.99 -16.23
N ARG A 71 1.22 -13.72 -15.29
CA ARG A 71 2.43 -14.52 -15.56
C ARG A 71 2.14 -15.93 -16.11
N LYS A 72 0.87 -16.36 -16.12
CA LYS A 72 0.35 -17.67 -16.57
C LYS A 72 -0.84 -17.47 -17.53
N GLU A 73 -1.63 -18.52 -17.77
CA GLU A 73 -2.91 -18.53 -18.51
C GLU A 73 -3.80 -17.35 -18.11
N ASN A 74 -3.70 -16.28 -18.91
CA ASN A 74 -4.14 -14.97 -18.51
C ASN A 74 -5.61 -14.75 -18.87
N GLN A 75 -6.51 -15.01 -17.92
CA GLN A 75 -7.96 -14.92 -18.12
C GLN A 75 -8.51 -13.48 -18.01
N LEU A 76 -7.77 -12.56 -17.37
CA LEU A 76 -8.26 -11.21 -17.08
C LEU A 76 -8.57 -10.37 -18.34
N PRO A 77 -7.73 -10.37 -19.40
CA PRO A 77 -8.06 -9.66 -20.64
C PRO A 77 -9.34 -10.16 -21.32
N LEU A 78 -9.73 -11.42 -21.08
CA LEU A 78 -10.91 -12.03 -21.69
C LEU A 78 -12.23 -11.59 -21.02
N THR A 79 -12.15 -10.97 -19.84
CA THR A 79 -13.34 -10.58 -19.07
C THR A 79 -13.99 -9.28 -19.56
N SER A 80 -13.30 -8.50 -20.41
CA SER A 80 -13.69 -7.14 -20.80
C SER A 80 -13.86 -6.14 -19.64
N ILE A 81 -13.51 -6.51 -18.41
CA ILE A 81 -13.59 -5.65 -17.23
C ILE A 81 -12.31 -4.79 -17.16
N PRO A 82 -12.41 -3.47 -16.96
CA PRO A 82 -11.23 -2.61 -16.79
C PRO A 82 -10.44 -2.96 -15.53
N PHE A 83 -9.11 -3.08 -15.65
CA PHE A 83 -8.22 -3.32 -14.51
C PHE A 83 -6.91 -2.55 -14.62
N SER A 84 -6.25 -2.32 -13.48
CA SER A 84 -4.92 -1.72 -13.42
C SER A 84 -3.86 -2.80 -13.23
N THR A 85 -2.87 -2.84 -14.12
CA THR A 85 -1.80 -3.86 -14.14
C THR A 85 -0.67 -3.56 -13.16
N ALA A 86 -0.44 -2.28 -12.86
CA ALA A 86 0.72 -1.76 -12.13
C ALA A 86 0.32 -0.72 -11.07
N ILE A 87 1.30 -0.33 -10.25
CA ILE A 87 1.16 0.75 -9.27
C ILE A 87 1.00 2.13 -9.93
N ARG A 88 0.17 2.99 -9.34
CA ARG A 88 -0.11 4.32 -9.89
C ARG A 88 1.02 5.30 -9.57
N TYR A 89 1.46 6.04 -10.60
CA TYR A 89 2.31 7.20 -10.38
C TYR A 89 1.49 8.33 -9.76
N ARG A 90 1.73 8.63 -8.48
CA ARG A 90 1.26 9.88 -7.88
C ARG A 90 2.31 10.97 -8.10
N ARG A 91 2.09 11.82 -9.11
CA ARG A 91 2.88 13.04 -9.28
C ARG A 91 2.56 14.00 -8.14
N THR A 92 3.59 14.41 -7.41
CA THR A 92 3.50 15.54 -6.47
C THR A 92 3.98 16.75 -7.23
N TYR A 93 3.13 17.77 -7.35
CA TYR A 93 3.50 19.03 -7.97
C TYR A 93 3.88 20.03 -6.89
N TYR A 94 4.94 20.80 -7.15
CA TYR A 94 5.33 21.93 -6.33
C TYR A 94 4.66 23.18 -6.89
N LEU A 95 3.90 23.87 -6.06
CA LEU A 95 3.44 25.23 -6.37
C LEU A 95 4.41 26.20 -5.72
N ILE A 96 5.10 26.99 -6.55
CA ILE A 96 5.90 28.13 -6.12
C ILE A 96 4.97 29.33 -6.22
N ASN A 97 4.71 30.00 -5.09
CA ASN A 97 3.99 31.27 -5.11
C ASN A 97 4.97 32.44 -5.38
N GLU A 98 4.43 33.63 -5.67
CA GLU A 98 5.20 34.82 -6.07
C GLU A 98 6.26 35.27 -5.06
N ILE A 99 6.18 34.79 -3.82
CA ILE A 99 7.12 35.05 -2.71
C ILE A 99 8.09 33.87 -2.47
N GLY A 100 8.17 32.91 -3.39
CA GLY A 100 9.14 31.81 -3.34
C GLY A 100 8.85 30.73 -2.28
N LYS A 101 7.70 30.78 -1.59
CA LYS A 101 7.30 29.71 -0.68
C LYS A 101 6.84 28.50 -1.48
N ILE A 102 7.54 27.39 -1.30
CA ILE A 102 7.18 26.09 -1.87
C ILE A 102 6.02 25.51 -1.07
N SER A 103 4.91 25.24 -1.75
CA SER A 103 3.78 24.50 -1.17
C SER A 103 3.54 23.21 -1.95
N TYR A 104 3.23 22.14 -1.23
CA TYR A 104 3.04 20.80 -1.79
C TYR A 104 1.57 20.60 -2.17
N LYS A 105 1.28 20.26 -3.43
CA LYS A 105 -0.06 19.81 -3.84
C LYS A 105 0.04 18.38 -4.37
N ARG A 106 -0.58 17.44 -3.65
CA ARG A 106 -0.70 16.04 -4.12
C ARG A 106 -1.77 15.97 -5.21
N SER A 107 -1.40 15.44 -6.38
CA SER A 107 -2.39 15.11 -7.40
C SER A 107 -3.24 13.93 -6.93
N LEU A 108 -4.53 14.17 -6.70
CA LEU A 108 -5.54 13.12 -6.78
C LEU A 108 -5.85 12.97 -8.26
N ASN A 109 -5.20 12.02 -8.94
CA ASN A 109 -5.61 11.69 -10.30
C ASN A 109 -7.05 11.17 -10.25
N LYS A 110 -7.93 11.86 -10.99
CA LYS A 110 -9.27 11.38 -11.36
C LYS A 110 -9.19 10.03 -12.05
#